data_AF-A0A0W1RB00-F1
#
_entry.id   AF-A0A0W1RB00-F1
#
_cell.length_a   1.000
_cell.length_b   1.000
_cell.length_c   1.000
_cell.angle_alpha   90.00
_cell.angle_beta   90.00
_cell.angle_gamma   90.00
#
_symmetry.space_group_name_H-M   'P 1'
#
loop_
_entity.id
_entity.type
_entity.pdbx_description
1 polymer ?
#
loop_
_entity_poly.entity_id
_entity_poly.type
_entity_poly.pdbx_seq_one_letter_code
_entity_poly.pdbx_strand_id
1 'polypeptide(L)'
;MSQPPEDLASHSTGPPDRQTLRLLERQLTSDALVAETAFDPDSYEPRLLRGLLDAGRFPDTVTAARLDIRWFTTGDFSVHYVEEHEDGGRWECRWDRHPNTHNTRLHFHEPPTADEITDLELPSLHPLEIYSTVLTAIEQRIEALWSSQ
;
A
#
# COMPACT_ATOMS: atom_id res chain seq x y z
N MET A 1 16.41 -44.40 -11.91
CA MET A 1 15.28 -43.85 -11.13
C MET A 1 15.37 -42.34 -11.23
N SER A 2 14.56 -41.74 -12.09
CA SER A 2 14.53 -40.29 -12.25
C SER A 2 13.84 -39.68 -11.04
N GLN A 3 14.49 -38.73 -10.36
CA GLN A 3 13.81 -37.85 -9.42
C GLN A 3 12.66 -37.13 -10.15
N PRO A 4 11.48 -36.99 -9.55
CA PRO A 4 10.47 -36.09 -10.12
C PRO A 4 11.04 -34.66 -10.08
N PRO A 5 10.68 -33.80 -11.04
CA PRO A 5 11.01 -32.38 -10.92
C PRO A 5 10.37 -31.86 -9.64
N GLU A 6 11.19 -31.24 -8.80
CA GLU A 6 10.72 -30.55 -7.60
C GLU A 6 9.62 -29.57 -8.02
N ASP A 7 8.46 -29.78 -7.43
CA ASP A 7 7.24 -29.02 -7.62
C ASP A 7 7.56 -27.52 -7.59
N LEU A 8 7.12 -26.79 -8.62
CA LEU A 8 7.23 -25.33 -8.71
C LEU A 8 6.64 -24.74 -7.43
N ALA A 9 7.50 -24.43 -6.45
CA ALA A 9 7.11 -23.86 -5.18
C ALA A 9 6.21 -22.65 -5.47
N SER A 10 4.93 -22.80 -5.15
CA SER A 10 3.83 -21.95 -5.59
C SER A 10 4.22 -20.47 -5.60
N HIS A 11 4.30 -19.85 -6.78
CA HIS A 11 4.49 -18.40 -6.99
C HIS A 11 3.26 -17.57 -6.58
N SER A 12 2.47 -18.07 -5.62
CA SER A 12 1.24 -17.44 -5.17
C SER A 12 1.51 -16.61 -3.92
N THR A 13 0.88 -15.43 -3.84
CA THR A 13 0.84 -14.61 -2.63
C THR A 13 0.04 -15.26 -1.50
N GLY A 14 -0.67 -16.36 -1.75
CA GLY A 14 -1.52 -17.01 -0.75
C GLY A 14 -2.83 -16.24 -0.47
N PRO A 15 -3.63 -16.69 0.52
CA PRO A 15 -4.90 -16.06 0.84
C PRO A 15 -4.73 -14.72 1.59
N PRO A 16 -5.76 -13.84 1.55
CA PRO A 16 -5.75 -12.60 2.33
C PRO A 16 -5.60 -12.84 3.84
N ASP A 17 -4.72 -12.07 4.48
CA ASP A 17 -4.56 -12.07 5.93
C ASP A 17 -5.55 -11.10 6.58
N ARG A 18 -6.72 -11.63 6.92
CA ARG A 18 -7.81 -10.86 7.53
C ARG A 18 -7.42 -10.28 8.89
N GLN A 19 -6.54 -10.94 9.64
CA GLN A 19 -6.14 -10.46 10.96
C GLN A 19 -5.25 -9.22 10.83
N THR A 20 -4.30 -9.27 9.90
CA THR A 20 -3.43 -8.13 9.60
C THR A 20 -4.22 -6.97 9.00
N LEU A 21 -5.15 -7.22 8.08
CA LEU A 21 -6.02 -6.17 7.54
C LEU A 21 -6.83 -5.46 8.64
N ARG A 22 -7.41 -6.20 9.60
CA ARG A 22 -8.11 -5.58 10.75
C ARG A 22 -7.17 -4.86 11.71
N LEU A 23 -5.92 -5.31 11.84
CA LEU A 23 -4.93 -4.59 12.64
C LEU A 23 -4.65 -3.22 12.02
N LEU A 24 -4.41 -3.19 10.70
CA LEU A 24 -4.12 -1.97 9.96
C LEU A 24 -5.33 -1.02 9.91
N GLU A 25 -6.55 -1.55 9.77
CA GLU A 25 -7.79 -0.76 9.85
C GLU A 25 -7.89 0.00 11.18
N ARG A 26 -7.57 -0.65 12.31
CA ARG A 26 -7.57 0.02 13.62
C ARG A 26 -6.53 1.13 13.72
N GLN A 27 -5.38 0.97 13.08
CA GLN A 27 -4.36 2.03 13.01
C GLN A 27 -4.87 3.20 12.17
N LEU A 28 -5.30 2.93 10.94
CA LEU A 28 -5.85 3.96 10.04
C LEU A 28 -6.99 4.73 10.69
N THR A 29 -7.94 4.04 11.33
CA THR A 29 -9.10 4.68 11.98
C THR A 29 -8.70 5.58 13.16
N SER A 30 -7.53 5.35 13.76
CA SER A 30 -7.02 6.16 14.87
C SER A 30 -6.16 7.34 14.40
N ASP A 31 -5.85 7.40 13.11
CA ASP A 31 -4.95 8.38 12.52
C ASP A 31 -5.70 9.63 12.04
N ALA A 32 -5.23 10.82 12.41
CA ALA A 32 -5.86 12.08 12.05
C ALA A 32 -5.72 12.46 10.57
N LEU A 33 -4.95 11.72 9.79
CA LEU A 33 -4.89 11.86 8.34
C LEU A 33 -6.05 11.14 7.63
N VAL A 34 -6.68 10.17 8.29
CA VAL A 34 -7.68 9.28 7.66
C VAL A 34 -9.08 9.73 8.03
N ALA A 35 -9.91 9.98 7.03
CA ALA A 35 -11.31 10.36 7.21
C ALA A 35 -12.23 9.13 7.36
N GLU A 36 -11.99 8.08 6.56
CA GLU A 36 -12.83 6.89 6.53
C GLU A 36 -12.01 5.65 6.18
N THR A 37 -12.41 4.49 6.71
CA THR A 37 -11.91 3.18 6.28
C THR A 37 -13.04 2.28 5.82
N ALA A 38 -12.76 1.45 4.83
CA ALA A 38 -13.69 0.44 4.33
C ALA A 38 -12.95 -0.82 3.89
N PHE A 39 -13.59 -1.98 4.07
CA PHE A 39 -13.13 -3.23 3.48
C PHE A 39 -13.87 -3.54 2.18
N ASP A 40 -13.17 -4.13 1.23
CA ASP A 40 -13.71 -4.65 -0.02
C ASP A 40 -13.45 -6.17 -0.12
N PRO A 41 -14.46 -7.00 -0.48
CA PRO A 41 -15.87 -6.63 -0.75
C PRO A 41 -16.64 -6.15 0.48
N ASP A 42 -16.31 -6.64 1.67
CA ASP A 42 -16.94 -6.22 2.92
C ASP A 42 -16.09 -6.61 4.15
N SER A 43 -16.58 -6.27 5.33
CA SER A 43 -15.91 -6.54 6.60
C SER A 43 -15.94 -8.00 7.02
N TYR A 44 -16.73 -8.88 6.39
CA TYR A 44 -16.77 -10.31 6.71
C TYR A 44 -15.66 -11.07 5.98
N GLU A 45 -15.40 -10.72 4.73
CA GLU A 45 -14.35 -11.30 3.90
C GLU A 45 -13.37 -10.25 3.36
N PRO A 46 -12.61 -9.54 4.23
CA PRO A 46 -11.77 -8.44 3.79
C PRO A 46 -10.63 -8.95 2.88
N ARG A 47 -10.53 -8.37 1.69
CA ARG A 47 -9.46 -8.63 0.71
C ARG A 47 -8.62 -7.38 0.43
N LEU A 48 -9.25 -6.22 0.54
CA LEU A 48 -8.65 -4.90 0.41
C LEU A 48 -9.15 -4.04 1.58
N LEU A 49 -8.25 -3.30 2.21
CA LEU A 49 -8.55 -2.20 3.12
C LEU A 49 -8.32 -0.89 2.39
N ARG A 50 -9.35 -0.07 2.25
CA ARG A 50 -9.26 1.28 1.70
C ARG A 50 -9.34 2.28 2.84
N GLY A 51 -8.38 3.21 2.91
CA GLY A 51 -8.43 4.41 3.71
C GLY A 51 -8.62 5.63 2.81
N LEU A 52 -9.71 6.38 3.00
CA LEU A 52 -9.86 7.71 2.41
C LEU A 52 -9.17 8.72 3.32
N LEU A 53 -8.29 9.53 2.74
CA LEU A 53 -7.57 10.55 3.51
C LEU A 53 -8.43 11.82 3.58
N ASP A 54 -8.29 12.55 4.67
CA ASP A 54 -9.01 13.81 4.89
C ASP A 54 -8.54 14.86 3.89
N ALA A 55 -9.43 15.26 2.98
CA ALA A 55 -9.17 16.27 1.96
C ALA A 55 -8.73 17.62 2.57
N GLY A 56 -9.16 17.94 3.80
CA GLY A 56 -8.71 19.13 4.51
C GLY A 56 -7.23 19.14 4.88
N ARG A 57 -6.52 18.02 4.69
CA ARG A 57 -5.06 17.91 4.90
C ARG A 57 -4.26 18.26 3.65
N PHE A 58 -4.92 18.41 2.50
CA PHE A 58 -4.29 18.67 1.21
C PHE A 58 -4.59 20.09 0.70
N PRO A 59 -3.73 20.66 -0.16
CA PRO A 59 -4.11 21.87 -0.90
C PRO A 59 -5.23 21.57 -1.90
N ASP A 60 -5.97 22.61 -2.29
CA ASP A 60 -7.14 22.52 -3.20
C ASP A 60 -6.83 21.84 -4.54
N THR A 61 -5.56 21.81 -4.96
CA THR A 61 -5.12 21.11 -6.18
C THR A 61 -5.31 19.60 -6.11
N VAL A 62 -5.35 19.01 -4.91
CA VAL A 62 -5.63 17.58 -4.70
C VAL A 62 -7.08 17.43 -4.23
N THR A 63 -7.91 16.85 -5.08
CA THR A 63 -9.36 16.75 -4.85
C THR A 63 -9.77 15.51 -4.07
N ALA A 64 -8.97 14.44 -4.14
CA ALA A 64 -9.15 13.24 -3.33
C ALA A 64 -7.81 12.52 -3.15
N ALA A 65 -7.66 11.84 -2.01
CA ALA A 65 -6.51 10.99 -1.73
C ALA A 65 -6.94 9.71 -1.01
N ARG A 66 -6.33 8.58 -1.36
CA ARG A 66 -6.66 7.28 -0.77
C ARG A 66 -5.47 6.35 -0.66
N LEU A 67 -5.55 5.44 0.30
CA LEU A 67 -4.60 4.36 0.54
C LEU A 67 -5.31 3.02 0.44
N ASP A 68 -4.89 2.17 -0.50
CA ASP A 68 -5.42 0.83 -0.70
C ASP A 68 -4.39 -0.19 -0.23
N ILE A 69 -4.75 -1.07 0.72
CA ILE A 69 -3.86 -2.04 1.34
C ILE A 69 -4.39 -3.46 1.12
N ARG A 70 -3.53 -4.32 0.55
CA ARG A 70 -3.71 -5.77 0.52
C ARG A 70 -2.61 -6.43 1.34
N TRP A 71 -2.97 -7.45 2.11
CA TRP A 71 -2.01 -8.23 2.90
C TRP A 71 -2.36 -9.71 2.82
N PHE A 72 -1.34 -10.56 2.77
CA PHE A 72 -1.49 -11.99 2.59
C PHE A 72 -0.78 -12.78 3.68
N THR A 73 -1.23 -14.02 3.93
CA THR A 73 -0.68 -14.87 5.01
C THR A 73 0.77 -15.29 4.78
N THR A 74 1.31 -15.09 3.57
CA THR A 74 2.73 -15.30 3.23
C THR A 74 3.61 -14.11 3.64
N GLY A 75 3.01 -13.04 4.16
CA GLY A 75 3.66 -11.75 4.40
C GLY A 75 3.85 -10.92 3.13
N ASP A 76 3.29 -11.35 1.99
CA ASP A 76 3.19 -10.52 0.79
C ASP A 76 2.15 -9.41 1.03
N PHE A 77 2.34 -8.27 0.36
CA PHE A 77 1.46 -7.12 0.49
C PHE A 77 1.56 -6.21 -0.73
N SER A 78 0.54 -5.35 -0.88
CA SER A 78 0.59 -4.19 -1.75
C SER A 78 -0.06 -3.03 -1.01
N VAL A 79 0.64 -1.91 -0.97
CA VAL A 79 0.14 -0.66 -0.39
C VAL A 79 0.19 0.40 -1.48
N HIS A 80 -0.97 0.89 -1.89
CA HIS A 80 -1.14 1.78 -3.04
C HIS A 80 -1.70 3.12 -2.59
N TYR A 81 -0.91 4.17 -2.71
CA TYR A 81 -1.33 5.54 -2.44
C TYR A 81 -1.67 6.25 -3.75
N VAL A 82 -2.81 6.95 -3.79
CA VAL A 82 -3.35 7.61 -4.98
C VAL A 82 -3.91 8.98 -4.62
N GLU A 83 -3.55 9.98 -5.42
CA GLU A 83 -4.10 11.34 -5.42
C GLU A 83 -4.83 11.59 -6.75
N GLU A 84 -6.00 12.22 -6.67
CA GLU A 84 -6.72 12.80 -7.81
C GLU A 84 -6.54 14.32 -7.77
N HIS A 85 -6.17 14.94 -8.89
CA HIS A 85 -5.86 16.37 -8.97
C HIS A 85 -6.94 17.13 -9.75
N GLU A 86 -7.12 18.41 -9.44
CA GLU A 86 -8.16 19.27 -10.04
C GLU A 86 -8.06 19.36 -11.57
N ASP A 87 -6.83 19.30 -12.11
CA ASP A 87 -6.56 19.32 -13.55
C ASP A 87 -6.87 17.98 -14.27
N GLY A 88 -7.41 17.00 -13.54
CA GLY A 88 -7.65 15.64 -14.02
C GLY A 88 -6.41 14.75 -13.98
N GLY A 89 -5.29 15.27 -13.46
CA GLY A 89 -4.07 14.51 -13.21
C GLY A 89 -4.25 13.46 -12.12
N ARG A 90 -3.40 12.44 -12.18
CA ARG A 90 -3.31 11.39 -11.16
C ARG A 90 -1.87 11.24 -10.74
N TRP A 91 -1.67 11.16 -9.43
CA TRP A 91 -0.37 10.88 -8.84
C TRP A 91 -0.51 9.63 -7.99
N GLU A 92 0.39 8.66 -8.15
CA GLU A 92 0.33 7.40 -7.43
C GLU A 92 1.70 6.80 -7.18
N CYS A 93 1.82 6.05 -6.08
CA CYS A 93 3.00 5.23 -5.77
C CYS A 93 2.60 3.96 -5.02
N ARG A 94 3.46 2.94 -5.02
CA ARG A 94 3.14 1.65 -4.38
C ARG A 94 4.32 1.03 -3.67
N TRP A 95 4.07 0.43 -2.51
CA TRP A 95 5.01 -0.46 -1.82
C TRP A 95 4.51 -1.88 -1.96
N ASP A 96 5.24 -2.68 -2.71
CA ASP A 96 4.81 -4.02 -3.07
C ASP A 96 5.83 -5.05 -2.61
N ARG A 97 5.32 -6.11 -1.98
CA ARG A 97 6.07 -7.32 -1.69
C ARG A 97 5.33 -8.51 -2.26
N HIS A 98 5.91 -9.18 -3.24
CA HIS A 98 5.32 -10.37 -3.83
C HIS A 98 6.39 -11.33 -4.38
N PRO A 99 6.04 -12.60 -4.69
CA PRO A 99 6.94 -13.49 -5.40
C PRO A 99 7.34 -12.86 -6.74
N ASN A 100 8.64 -12.84 -7.03
CA ASN A 100 9.17 -12.51 -8.36
C ASN A 100 10.35 -13.43 -8.67
N THR A 101 10.53 -13.76 -9.95
CA THR A 101 11.60 -14.63 -10.45
C THR A 101 12.86 -13.86 -10.83
N HIS A 102 12.81 -12.51 -10.88
CA HIS A 102 13.87 -11.70 -11.50
C HIS A 102 14.39 -10.51 -10.68
N ASN A 103 13.80 -10.13 -9.54
CA ASN A 103 14.24 -8.99 -8.72
C ASN A 103 14.09 -9.27 -7.20
N THR A 104 14.39 -8.26 -6.37
CA THR A 104 14.12 -8.36 -4.94
C THR A 104 12.60 -8.37 -4.70
N ARG A 105 12.15 -9.22 -3.77
CA ARG A 105 10.70 -9.41 -3.52
C ARG A 105 9.97 -8.14 -3.11
N LEU A 106 10.67 -7.18 -2.50
CA LEU A 106 10.15 -5.93 -1.97
C LEU A 106 10.63 -4.77 -2.84
N HIS A 107 9.71 -4.01 -3.40
CA HIS A 107 10.03 -2.90 -4.30
C HIS A 107 9.04 -1.76 -4.15
N PHE A 108 9.48 -0.59 -4.60
CA PHE A 108 8.69 0.63 -4.64
C PHE A 108 8.40 1.00 -6.09
N HIS A 109 7.12 1.21 -6.39
CA HIS A 109 6.69 1.81 -7.65
C HIS A 109 6.65 3.33 -7.48
N GLU A 110 7.48 4.02 -8.25
CA GLU A 110 7.75 5.43 -8.07
C GLU A 110 6.61 6.31 -8.61
N PRO A 111 6.33 7.42 -7.93
CA PRO A 111 5.44 8.43 -8.47
C PRO A 111 6.04 9.15 -9.69
N PRO A 112 5.21 9.79 -10.53
CA PRO A 112 3.77 9.99 -10.34
C PRO A 112 2.89 8.87 -10.91
N THR A 113 3.43 7.92 -11.68
CA THR A 113 2.61 6.94 -12.41
C THR A 113 2.70 5.51 -11.88
N ALA A 114 3.55 5.23 -10.90
CA ALA A 114 3.86 3.89 -10.42
C ALA A 114 4.41 2.93 -11.50
N ASP A 115 4.93 3.46 -12.61
CA ASP A 115 5.51 2.66 -13.70
C ASP A 115 6.98 2.31 -13.45
N GLU A 116 7.75 3.26 -12.91
CA GLU A 116 9.16 3.05 -12.56
C GLU A 116 9.25 2.25 -11.26
N ILE A 117 10.19 1.29 -11.19
CA ILE A 117 10.32 0.36 -10.06
C ILE A 117 11.74 0.42 -9.52
N THR A 118 11.87 0.61 -8.22
CA THR A 118 13.13 0.50 -7.49
C THR A 118 13.07 -0.58 -6.41
N ASP A 119 14.17 -1.31 -6.26
CA ASP A 119 14.33 -2.29 -5.17
C ASP A 119 14.31 -1.55 -3.83
N LEU A 120 13.62 -2.13 -2.84
CA LEU A 120 13.46 -1.54 -1.52
C LEU A 120 13.94 -2.49 -0.43
N GLU A 121 14.78 -1.97 0.47
CA GLU A 121 15.19 -2.66 1.68
C GLU A 121 14.60 -1.96 2.90
N LEU A 122 13.89 -2.71 3.74
CA LEU A 122 13.31 -2.20 4.99
C LEU A 122 13.88 -2.98 6.18
N PRO A 123 14.15 -2.30 7.31
CA PRO A 123 14.72 -2.94 8.50
C PRO A 123 13.76 -3.94 9.15
N SER A 124 12.46 -3.82 8.88
CA SER A 124 11.41 -4.70 9.39
C SER A 124 10.30 -4.87 8.36
N LEU A 125 9.73 -6.07 8.32
CA LEU A 125 8.54 -6.40 7.53
C LEU A 125 7.30 -6.57 8.42
N HIS A 126 7.38 -6.16 9.69
CA HIS A 126 6.22 -6.20 10.58
C HIS A 126 5.14 -5.23 10.07
N PRO A 127 3.85 -5.61 10.03
CA PRO A 127 2.80 -4.79 9.43
C PRO A 127 2.72 -3.35 9.97
N LEU A 128 2.95 -3.17 11.27
CA LEU A 128 2.94 -1.83 11.90
C LEU A 128 4.15 -0.97 11.50
N GLU A 129 5.30 -1.58 11.20
CA GLU A 129 6.50 -0.86 10.74
C GLU A 129 6.35 -0.45 9.27
N ILE A 130 5.74 -1.32 8.45
CA ILE A 130 5.37 -0.99 7.07
C ILE A 130 4.34 0.14 7.06
N TYR A 131 3.30 0.05 7.89
CA TYR A 131 2.31 1.12 8.09
C TYR A 131 2.98 2.45 8.41
N SER A 132 3.84 2.47 9.43
CA SER A 132 4.56 3.68 9.87
C SER A 132 5.38 4.29 8.74
N THR A 133 6.13 3.46 8.01
CA THR A 133 6.95 3.88 6.86
C THR A 133 6.10 4.53 5.76
N VAL A 134 4.98 3.90 5.41
CA VAL A 134 4.07 4.43 4.38
C VAL A 134 3.44 5.74 4.81
N LEU A 135 2.90 5.81 6.04
CA LEU A 135 2.24 7.02 6.53
C LEU A 135 3.21 8.20 6.61
N THR A 136 4.43 7.96 7.09
CA THR A 136 5.49 9.00 7.08
C THR A 136 5.78 9.50 5.67
N ALA A 137 5.85 8.61 4.67
CA ALA A 137 6.08 9.02 3.29
C ALA A 137 4.92 9.85 2.71
N ILE A 138 3.67 9.52 3.07
CA ILE A 138 2.48 10.29 2.69
C ILE A 138 2.48 11.66 3.37
N GLU A 139 2.80 11.74 4.66
CA GLU A 139 2.90 13.02 5.38
C GLU A 139 3.98 13.94 4.77
N GLN A 140 5.15 13.38 4.41
CA GLN A 140 6.20 14.14 3.71
C GLN A 140 5.74 14.63 2.34
N ARG A 141 4.98 13.83 1.60
CA ARG A 141 4.36 14.23 0.33
C ARG A 141 3.39 15.38 0.52
N ILE A 142 2.54 15.32 1.55
CA ILE A 142 1.60 16.39 1.90
C ILE A 142 2.35 17.68 2.25
N GLU A 143 3.39 17.60 3.07
CA GLU A 143 4.22 18.77 3.41
C GLU A 143 4.87 19.39 2.17
N ALA A 144 5.38 18.56 1.25
CA ALA A 144 5.95 19.02 -0.01
C ALA A 144 4.92 19.71 -0.90
N LEU A 145 3.68 19.18 -0.97
CA LEU A 145 2.57 19.80 -1.69
C LEU A 145 2.28 21.22 -1.18
N TRP A 146 2.18 21.39 0.14
CA TRP A 146 1.98 22.71 0.76
C TRP A 146 3.16 23.65 0.57
N SER A 147 4.39 23.12 0.54
CA SER A 147 5.60 23.93 0.32
C SER A 147 5.78 24.36 -1.14
N SER A 148 5.10 23.70 -2.07
CA SER A 148 5.15 23.99 -3.51
C SER A 148 4.04 24.93 -4.01
N GLN A 149 3.20 25.42 -3.08
CA GLN A 149 2.21 26.46 -3.34
C GLN A 149 2.85 27.83 -3.63
#